data_AF-A0AB34FCR3-F1
#
_entry.id   AF-A0AB34FCR3-F1
#
_cell.length_a   1.000
_cell.length_b   1.000
_cell.length_c   1.000
_cell.angle_alpha   90.00
_cell.angle_beta   90.00
_cell.angle_gamma   90.00
#
_symmetry.space_group_name_H-M   'P 1'
#
loop_
_entity.id
_entity.type
_entity.pdbx_description
1 polymer ?
#
loop_
_entity_poly.entity_id
_entity_poly.type
_entity_poly.pdbx_seq_one_letter_code
_entity_poly.pdbx_strand_id
1 'polypeptide(L)'
;MPLIFTTRAGKQNQHGRLETAGAYRNRNPLICILGGLSFYLLCRWDLGSEPFPDFSRRSAWYDIRLIKGNGTDRTAAFSYNSQRDWVVKAFAYAGVTSQKKTHVGRSSGARTAELKGISEDQIRRAGRWNQEQMVGCYLNSLPRKFMRTMAGHPPQIGCFEIRRAGVTPPEVLLSMIWPELDRWRGRFGPGTEQENDLAAMGSTNLLFYLREVVLQDSVILMKKYPGSPQLSDFIVEEERPSQLAVLVQAMPVLADYLQSVDARNEARTSQLRTELTEQLRATEERLAVAQSSLFSSGFNLQLAAATPTPATTAAVAVDAVGQVEPGDGSRSVSTQSSIIDSRATSPRATDTIIVKPEPPPQYQMCRAVKTVEALWSEWTNGLRGGPAVADLDSRWGSRWRAGRQNELQWYSLRLEVIREIRKVAKAHRCSEEAAMHVVNLQQQQTECSLDLLCKQLRANRKAQIGRSKK
;
A
#
# COMPACT_ATOMS: atom_id res chain seq x y z
N MET A 1 5.04 -14.71 22.73
CA MET A 1 3.90 -14.66 21.78
C MET A 1 4.42 -14.62 20.33
N PRO A 2 3.82 -15.36 19.37
CA PRO A 2 4.13 -15.18 17.94
C PRO A 2 3.41 -13.96 17.34
N LEU A 3 4.05 -13.30 16.38
CA LEU A 3 3.38 -12.33 15.50
C LEU A 3 2.71 -13.09 14.35
N ILE A 4 1.41 -12.91 14.17
CA ILE A 4 0.64 -13.54 13.09
C ILE A 4 0.15 -12.47 12.11
N PHE A 5 0.50 -12.64 10.84
CA PHE A 5 -0.03 -11.85 9.74
C PHE A 5 -1.15 -12.61 9.06
N THR A 6 -2.27 -11.95 8.82
CA THR A 6 -3.38 -12.47 8.03
C THR A 6 -3.49 -11.69 6.72
N THR A 7 -3.69 -12.38 5.61
CA THR A 7 -3.83 -11.77 4.29
C THR A 7 -5.04 -12.36 3.57
N ARG A 8 -5.92 -11.49 3.07
CA ARG A 8 -7.14 -11.89 2.34
C ARG A 8 -6.92 -12.04 0.84
N ALA A 9 -5.86 -11.44 0.30
CA ALA A 9 -5.57 -11.44 -1.13
C ALA A 9 -4.10 -11.80 -1.39
N GLY A 10 -3.88 -12.63 -2.39
CA GLY A 10 -2.55 -13.04 -2.83
C GLY A 10 -2.61 -13.60 -4.24
N LYS A 11 -1.53 -13.44 -5.01
CA LYS A 11 -1.45 -13.93 -6.40
C LYS A 11 -1.74 -15.44 -6.53
N GLN A 12 -1.48 -16.20 -5.48
CA GLN A 12 -1.69 -17.66 -5.43
C GLN A 12 -2.92 -18.06 -4.61
N ASN A 13 -3.67 -17.11 -4.04
CA ASN A 13 -4.87 -17.39 -3.26
C ASN A 13 -6.07 -17.60 -4.19
N GLN A 14 -6.11 -18.75 -4.87
CA GLN A 14 -7.16 -19.08 -5.83
C GLN A 14 -8.52 -19.33 -5.16
N HIS A 15 -8.54 -19.65 -3.86
CA HIS A 15 -9.74 -20.02 -3.11
C HIS A 15 -10.31 -18.89 -2.25
N GLY A 16 -9.71 -17.68 -2.29
CA GLY A 16 -10.19 -16.52 -1.52
C GLY A 16 -10.15 -16.70 0.00
N ARG A 17 -9.32 -17.62 0.52
CA ARG A 17 -9.26 -17.94 1.95
C ARG A 17 -8.36 -16.95 2.70
N LEU A 18 -8.59 -16.82 4.01
CA LEU A 18 -7.66 -16.11 4.88
C LEU A 18 -6.34 -16.88 4.98
N GLU A 19 -5.28 -16.35 4.37
CA GLU A 19 -3.94 -16.90 4.49
C GLU A 19 -3.24 -16.35 5.73
N THR A 20 -2.46 -17.19 6.42
CA THR A 20 -1.69 -16.79 7.61
C THR A 20 -0.19 -16.89 7.37
N ALA A 21 0.58 -16.04 8.02
CA ALA A 21 2.02 -16.18 8.19
C ALA A 21 2.37 -15.86 9.64
N GLY A 22 3.44 -16.43 10.15
CA GLY A 22 3.83 -16.23 11.54
C GLY A 22 5.32 -16.00 11.68
N ALA A 23 5.70 -15.27 12.72
CA ALA A 23 7.08 -15.13 13.17
C ALA A 23 7.17 -15.24 14.68
N TYR A 24 8.22 -15.91 15.18
CA TYR A 24 8.59 -15.87 16.59
C TYR A 24 9.64 -14.77 16.83
N ARG A 25 9.72 -14.31 18.07
CA ARG A 25 10.81 -13.41 18.51
C ARG A 25 12.14 -14.14 18.33
N ASN A 26 13.08 -13.47 17.67
CA ASN A 26 14.37 -14.07 17.36
C ASN A 26 15.28 -14.03 18.60
N ARG A 27 16.07 -15.08 18.83
CA ARG A 27 17.09 -15.09 19.89
C ARG A 27 18.10 -13.97 19.73
N ASN A 28 18.44 -13.61 18.50
CA ASN A 28 19.27 -12.45 18.19
C ASN A 28 18.40 -11.20 17.99
N PRO A 29 18.50 -10.17 18.86
CA PRO A 29 17.70 -8.94 18.75
C PRO A 29 17.95 -8.18 17.45
N LEU A 30 19.16 -8.27 16.85
CA LEU A 30 19.53 -7.54 15.63
C LEU A 30 18.73 -7.94 14.39
N ILE A 31 18.24 -9.17 14.36
CA ILE A 31 17.46 -9.73 13.24
C ILE A 31 16.04 -10.11 13.68
N CYS A 32 15.62 -9.60 14.84
CA CYS A 32 14.31 -9.88 15.40
C CYS A 32 13.25 -9.02 14.70
N ILE A 33 12.37 -9.64 13.91
CA ILE A 33 11.29 -8.91 13.23
C ILE A 33 10.33 -8.23 14.21
N LEU A 34 10.08 -8.83 15.38
CA LEU A 34 9.23 -8.22 16.41
C LEU A 34 9.93 -7.02 17.06
N GLY A 35 11.24 -7.10 17.29
CA GLY A 35 12.03 -5.97 17.79
C GLY A 35 12.11 -4.84 16.75
N GLY A 36 12.41 -5.17 15.49
CA GLY A 36 12.41 -4.19 14.40
C GLY A 36 11.04 -3.51 14.22
N LEU A 37 9.95 -4.27 14.34
CA LEU A 37 8.60 -3.73 14.30
C LEU A 37 8.30 -2.82 15.51
N SER A 38 8.68 -3.22 16.72
CA SER A 38 8.43 -2.44 17.93
C SER A 38 9.17 -1.10 17.89
N PHE A 39 10.45 -1.09 17.51
CA PHE A 39 11.22 0.15 17.34
C PHE A 39 10.66 1.03 16.21
N TYR A 40 10.25 0.43 15.10
CA TYR A 40 9.61 1.20 14.03
C TYR A 40 8.32 1.89 14.51
N LEU A 41 7.46 1.20 15.27
CA LEU A 41 6.23 1.78 15.81
C LEU A 41 6.50 2.83 16.89
N LEU A 42 7.54 2.63 17.72
CA LEU A 42 8.01 3.65 18.67
C LEU A 42 8.43 4.92 17.93
N CYS A 43 9.28 4.78 16.91
CA CYS A 43 9.71 5.89 16.07
C CYS A 43 8.55 6.58 15.35
N ARG A 44 7.49 5.84 15.04
CA ARG A 44 6.34 6.38 14.31
C ARG A 44 5.41 7.19 15.20
N TRP A 45 5.09 6.67 16.39
CA TRP A 45 4.03 7.22 17.24
C TRP A 45 4.51 8.07 18.41
N ASP A 46 5.65 7.73 19.02
CA ASP A 46 6.16 8.49 20.18
C ASP A 46 7.27 9.45 19.79
N LEU A 47 8.17 9.06 18.88
CA LEU A 47 9.27 9.93 18.42
C LEU A 47 8.93 10.69 17.14
N GLY A 48 7.85 10.27 16.47
CA GLY A 48 7.36 10.85 15.23
C GLY A 48 6.31 11.93 15.49
N SER A 49 5.75 12.46 14.40
CA SER A 49 4.63 13.40 14.45
C SER A 49 3.27 12.73 14.26
N GLU A 50 3.23 11.42 14.02
CA GLU A 50 1.97 10.72 13.77
C GLU A 50 1.34 10.29 15.11
N PRO A 51 0.09 10.65 15.38
CA PRO A 51 -0.53 10.29 16.64
C PRO A 51 -0.74 8.77 16.76
N PHE A 52 -0.74 8.29 18.00
CA PHE A 52 -1.09 6.91 18.32
C PHE A 52 -2.50 6.55 17.80
N PRO A 53 -2.74 5.30 17.34
CA PRO A 53 -4.04 4.89 16.83
C PRO A 53 -5.16 4.97 17.87
N ASP A 54 -6.31 5.51 17.46
CA ASP A 54 -7.53 5.51 18.28
C ASP A 54 -8.34 4.23 18.01
N PHE A 55 -8.49 3.40 19.04
CA PHE A 55 -9.23 2.15 18.96
C PHE A 55 -10.72 2.30 19.31
N SER A 56 -11.23 3.53 19.52
CA SER A 56 -12.63 3.78 19.91
C SER A 56 -13.64 3.27 18.89
N ARG A 57 -13.30 3.35 17.60
CA ARG A 57 -14.15 2.96 16.48
C ARG A 57 -13.31 2.31 15.39
N ARG A 58 -13.86 1.28 14.74
CA ARG A 58 -13.20 0.56 13.65
C ARG A 58 -12.69 1.49 12.54
N SER A 59 -13.52 2.46 12.12
CA SER A 59 -13.17 3.42 11.08
C SER A 59 -12.01 4.36 11.44
N ALA A 60 -11.69 4.52 12.72
CA ALA A 60 -10.59 5.39 13.16
C ALA A 60 -9.20 4.75 12.94
N TRP A 61 -9.11 3.41 12.89
CA TRP A 61 -7.82 2.72 12.84
C TRP A 61 -7.68 1.58 11.82
N TYR A 62 -8.76 0.98 11.34
CA TYR A 62 -8.69 -0.19 10.43
C TYR A 62 -7.92 0.10 9.13
N ASP A 63 -8.01 1.33 8.63
CA ASP A 63 -7.35 1.74 7.40
C ASP A 63 -5.91 2.23 7.58
N ILE A 64 -5.44 2.35 8.84
CA ILE A 64 -4.05 2.71 9.12
C ILE A 64 -3.13 1.60 8.59
N ARG A 65 -2.24 1.97 7.67
CA ARG A 65 -1.27 1.02 7.11
C ARG A 65 -0.12 0.81 8.07
N LEU A 66 0.29 -0.45 8.23
CA LEU A 66 1.42 -0.83 9.08
C LEU A 66 2.71 -0.13 8.65
N ILE A 67 3.04 -0.19 7.35
CA ILE A 67 4.21 0.50 6.79
C ILE A 67 3.75 1.80 6.14
N LYS A 68 4.28 2.92 6.63
CA LYS A 68 3.93 4.26 6.17
C LYS A 68 4.61 4.59 4.84
N GLY A 69 3.88 5.27 3.95
CA GLY A 69 4.42 5.89 2.74
C GLY A 69 5.30 7.11 3.03
N ASN A 70 5.82 7.72 1.97
CA ASN A 70 6.58 8.97 2.09
C ASN A 70 5.71 10.20 2.40
N GLY A 71 4.38 10.07 2.31
CA GLY A 71 3.43 11.15 2.58
C GLY A 71 2.99 11.24 4.04
N THR A 72 2.19 12.26 4.33
CA THR A 72 1.54 12.44 5.64
C THR A 72 0.33 11.52 5.85
N ASP A 73 -0.28 11.03 4.76
CA ASP A 73 -1.40 10.10 4.81
C ASP A 73 -0.97 8.72 5.31
N ARG A 74 -1.46 8.37 6.51
CA ARG A 74 -1.21 7.08 7.17
C ARG A 74 -2.03 5.91 6.61
N THR A 75 -3.00 6.18 5.73
CA THR A 75 -3.89 5.20 5.11
C THR A 75 -3.44 4.82 3.69
N ALA A 76 -2.61 5.67 3.06
CA ALA A 76 -2.04 5.44 1.75
C ALA A 76 -1.19 4.15 1.70
N ALA A 77 -1.41 3.35 0.67
CA ALA A 77 -0.64 2.14 0.44
C ALA A 77 0.83 2.46 0.14
N PHE A 78 1.75 1.67 0.72
CA PHE A 78 3.18 1.80 0.45
C PHE A 78 3.49 1.41 -1.01
N SER A 79 4.05 2.37 -1.78
CA SER A 79 4.26 2.16 -3.21
C SER A 79 5.38 1.14 -3.48
N TYR A 80 5.22 0.35 -4.55
CA TYR A 80 6.24 -0.61 -4.96
C TYR A 80 7.59 0.06 -5.30
N ASN A 81 7.56 1.21 -5.96
CA ASN A 81 8.79 1.92 -6.34
C ASN A 81 9.51 2.43 -5.10
N SER A 82 8.79 3.03 -4.15
CA SER A 82 9.36 3.45 -2.85
C SER A 82 9.99 2.27 -2.12
N GLN A 83 9.31 1.10 -2.07
CA GLN A 83 9.88 -0.12 -1.49
C GLN A 83 11.17 -0.53 -2.19
N ARG A 84 11.15 -0.58 -3.53
CA ARG A 84 12.31 -0.97 -4.33
C ARG A 84 13.49 -0.04 -4.07
N ASP A 85 13.26 1.26 -4.03
CA ASP A 85 14.31 2.27 -3.86
C ASP A 85 14.96 2.18 -2.48
N TRP A 86 14.16 2.01 -1.42
CA TRP A 86 14.67 1.78 -0.07
C TRP A 86 15.48 0.48 0.03
N VAL A 87 15.02 -0.60 -0.61
CA VAL A 87 15.78 -1.87 -0.65
C VAL A 87 17.09 -1.70 -1.41
N VAL A 88 17.11 -0.95 -2.51
CA VAL A 88 18.34 -0.65 -3.27
C VAL A 88 19.34 0.11 -2.40
N LYS A 89 18.89 1.14 -1.69
CA LYS A 89 19.73 1.91 -0.76
C LYS A 89 20.30 1.03 0.35
N ALA A 90 19.46 0.19 0.98
CA ALA A 90 19.90 -0.73 2.02
C ALA A 90 20.94 -1.74 1.51
N PHE A 91 20.79 -2.24 0.29
CA PHE A 91 21.77 -3.13 -0.32
C PHE A 91 23.08 -2.41 -0.62
N ALA A 92 23.03 -1.20 -1.17
CA ALA A 92 24.23 -0.41 -1.43
C ALA A 92 24.99 -0.12 -0.13
N TYR A 93 24.27 0.27 0.94
CA TYR A 93 24.84 0.47 2.26
C TYR A 93 25.53 -0.79 2.81
N ALA A 94 24.92 -1.96 2.61
CA ALA A 94 25.47 -3.24 3.04
C ALA A 94 26.52 -3.84 2.08
N GLY A 95 26.88 -3.16 0.98
CA GLY A 95 27.79 -3.69 -0.05
C GLY A 95 27.22 -4.89 -0.83
N VAL A 96 25.90 -5.08 -0.83
CA VAL A 96 25.23 -6.24 -1.45
C VAL A 96 24.85 -5.94 -2.90
N THR A 97 25.38 -6.71 -3.84
CA THR A 97 24.97 -6.65 -5.25
C THR A 97 23.94 -7.74 -5.56
N SER A 98 22.74 -7.35 -6.00
CA SER A 98 21.69 -8.29 -6.40
C SER A 98 20.84 -7.75 -7.55
N GLN A 99 20.54 -8.62 -8.52
CA GLN A 99 19.58 -8.36 -9.59
C GLN A 99 18.12 -8.35 -9.07
N LYS A 100 17.83 -9.11 -8.01
CA LYS A 100 16.53 -9.16 -7.35
C LYS A 100 16.51 -8.16 -6.20
N LYS A 101 15.57 -7.21 -6.22
CA LYS A 101 15.41 -6.22 -5.14
C LYS A 101 14.35 -6.70 -4.14
N THR A 102 13.09 -6.29 -4.32
CA THR A 102 11.94 -6.61 -3.44
C THR A 102 11.67 -8.11 -3.24
N HIS A 103 12.14 -8.97 -4.15
CA HIS A 103 11.96 -10.43 -4.07
C HIS A 103 13.13 -11.19 -3.43
N VAL A 104 14.23 -10.53 -3.04
CA VAL A 104 15.42 -11.24 -2.52
C VAL A 104 15.10 -12.07 -1.27
N GLY A 105 14.20 -11.57 -0.41
CA GLY A 105 13.83 -12.20 0.85
C GLY A 105 13.22 -13.59 0.65
N ARG A 106 12.55 -13.81 -0.49
CA ARG A 106 11.96 -15.12 -0.82
C ARG A 106 13.04 -16.18 -1.09
N SER A 107 14.01 -15.87 -1.94
CA SER A 107 15.06 -16.83 -2.27
C SER A 107 16.07 -17.01 -1.13
N SER A 108 16.44 -15.92 -0.46
CA SER A 108 17.37 -15.98 0.67
C SER A 108 16.75 -16.69 1.87
N GLY A 109 15.48 -16.41 2.19
CA GLY A 109 14.76 -17.07 3.28
C GLY A 109 14.66 -18.59 3.06
N ALA A 110 14.31 -19.03 1.85
CA ALA A 110 14.23 -20.45 1.53
C ALA A 110 15.60 -21.15 1.60
N ARG A 111 16.64 -20.57 1.01
CA ARG A 111 18.01 -21.12 1.09
C ARG A 111 18.54 -21.17 2.53
N THR A 112 18.28 -20.12 3.32
CA THR A 112 18.66 -20.09 4.74
C THR A 112 17.93 -21.18 5.52
N ALA A 113 16.66 -21.43 5.20
CA ALA A 113 15.89 -22.48 5.84
C ALA A 113 16.40 -23.88 5.49
N GLU A 114 16.73 -24.11 4.22
CA GLU A 114 17.36 -25.35 3.73
C GLU A 114 18.69 -25.61 4.42
N LEU A 115 19.58 -24.60 4.49
CA LEU A 115 20.85 -24.69 5.21
C LEU A 115 20.68 -24.97 6.72
N LYS A 116 19.55 -24.57 7.29
CA LYS A 116 19.18 -24.87 8.69
C LYS A 116 18.50 -26.23 8.86
N GLY A 117 18.47 -27.07 7.83
CA GLY A 117 17.89 -28.42 7.86
C GLY A 117 16.36 -28.44 7.94
N ILE A 118 15.69 -27.36 7.53
CA ILE A 118 14.23 -27.35 7.43
C ILE A 118 13.84 -28.11 6.15
N SER A 119 12.88 -29.02 6.28
CA SER A 119 12.39 -29.82 5.16
C SER A 119 11.66 -28.98 4.12
N GLU A 120 11.68 -29.45 2.87
CA GLU A 120 11.09 -28.73 1.74
C GLU A 120 9.59 -28.46 1.94
N ASP A 121 8.83 -29.38 2.53
CA ASP A 121 7.40 -29.20 2.81
C ASP A 121 7.13 -27.99 3.72
N GLN A 122 7.97 -27.77 4.73
CA GLN A 122 7.87 -26.64 5.64
C GLN A 122 8.27 -25.33 4.96
N ILE A 123 9.27 -25.38 4.08
CA ILE A 123 9.71 -24.22 3.28
C ILE A 123 8.62 -23.83 2.28
N ARG A 124 8.04 -24.78 1.54
CA ARG A 124 6.94 -24.53 0.60
C ARG A 124 5.71 -23.99 1.34
N ARG A 125 5.41 -24.50 2.55
CA ARG A 125 4.31 -23.99 3.39
C ARG A 125 4.57 -22.55 3.84
N ALA A 126 5.78 -22.23 4.30
CA ALA A 126 6.16 -20.86 4.69
C ALA A 126 6.17 -19.88 3.52
N GLY A 127 6.67 -20.32 2.36
CA GLY A 127 6.70 -19.56 1.11
C GLY A 127 5.35 -19.45 0.40
N ARG A 128 4.35 -20.21 0.86
CA ARG A 128 3.00 -20.34 0.26
C ARG A 128 3.06 -20.83 -1.19
N TRP A 129 3.96 -21.78 -1.47
CA TRP A 129 4.16 -22.35 -2.80
C TRP A 129 3.36 -23.64 -3.04
N ASN A 130 2.63 -24.12 -2.03
CA ASN A 130 1.76 -25.27 -2.16
C ASN A 130 0.51 -24.91 -2.97
N GLN A 131 0.25 -25.66 -4.03
CA GLN A 131 -0.94 -25.53 -4.88
C GLN A 131 -1.93 -26.69 -4.71
N GLU A 132 -1.66 -27.59 -3.75
CA GLU A 132 -2.51 -28.73 -3.47
C GLU A 132 -3.85 -28.29 -2.88
N GLN A 133 -4.94 -28.86 -3.39
CA GLN A 133 -6.29 -28.55 -2.91
C GLN A 133 -6.44 -28.80 -1.40
N MET A 134 -5.77 -29.81 -0.84
CA MET A 134 -5.83 -30.05 0.60
C MET A 134 -5.30 -28.85 1.41
N VAL A 135 -4.18 -28.28 0.99
CA VAL A 135 -3.57 -27.11 1.62
C VAL A 135 -4.41 -25.86 1.35
N GLY A 136 -4.87 -25.67 0.12
CA GLY A 136 -5.69 -24.52 -0.29
C GLY A 136 -7.06 -24.46 0.39
N CYS A 137 -7.73 -25.61 0.54
CA CYS A 137 -9.10 -25.69 1.04
C CYS A 137 -9.19 -25.96 2.55
N TYR A 138 -8.34 -26.82 3.11
CA TYR A 138 -8.54 -27.35 4.47
C TYR A 138 -7.46 -26.91 5.48
N LEU A 139 -6.18 -26.83 5.10
CA LEU A 139 -5.08 -26.62 6.07
C LEU A 139 -4.68 -25.14 6.27
N ASN A 140 -4.90 -24.60 7.47
CA ASN A 140 -4.49 -23.24 7.89
C ASN A 140 -3.32 -23.21 8.88
N SER A 141 -2.68 -24.35 9.10
CA SER A 141 -1.64 -24.47 10.14
C SER A 141 -0.36 -23.72 9.77
N LEU A 142 0.15 -22.93 10.71
CA LEU A 142 1.43 -22.25 10.61
C LEU A 142 2.59 -23.27 10.54
N PRO A 143 3.64 -23.03 9.73
CA PRO A 143 4.81 -23.91 9.66
C PRO A 143 5.69 -23.72 10.90
N ARG A 144 5.26 -24.29 12.04
CA ARG A 144 5.86 -24.05 13.37
C ARG A 144 7.34 -24.41 13.43
N LYS A 145 7.77 -25.50 12.76
CA LYS A 145 9.18 -25.92 12.70
C LYS A 145 10.02 -24.88 11.95
N PHE A 146 9.54 -24.42 10.80
CA PHE A 146 10.18 -23.31 10.06
C PHE A 146 10.30 -22.05 10.93
N MET A 147 9.18 -21.60 11.52
CA MET A 147 9.16 -20.38 12.33
C MET A 147 10.15 -20.45 13.51
N ARG A 148 10.21 -21.59 14.20
CA ARG A 148 11.09 -21.82 15.35
C ARG A 148 12.57 -21.78 14.96
N THR A 149 12.94 -22.56 13.96
CA THR A 149 14.32 -22.65 13.47
C THR A 149 14.82 -21.33 12.86
N MET A 150 13.95 -20.59 12.16
CA MET A 150 14.27 -19.27 11.62
C MET A 150 14.43 -18.19 12.70
N ALA A 151 13.74 -18.33 13.84
CA ALA A 151 13.93 -17.48 15.01
C ALA A 151 15.17 -17.85 15.86
N GLY A 152 15.97 -18.82 15.41
CA GLY A 152 17.22 -19.23 16.07
C GLY A 152 17.03 -20.28 17.17
N HIS A 153 15.84 -20.84 17.31
CA HIS A 153 15.54 -21.87 18.30
C HIS A 153 15.79 -23.28 17.72
N PRO A 154 16.11 -24.27 18.57
CA PRO A 154 16.12 -25.67 18.17
C PRO A 154 14.76 -26.09 17.57
N PRO A 155 14.71 -27.04 16.61
CA PRO A 155 13.48 -27.43 15.92
C PRO A 155 12.45 -28.16 16.83
N GLN A 156 12.86 -28.64 18.00
CA GLN A 156 12.04 -29.39 18.94
C GLN A 156 10.88 -28.54 19.48
N ILE A 157 9.73 -29.20 19.68
CA ILE A 157 8.56 -28.57 20.31
C ILE A 157 8.93 -28.17 21.74
N GLY A 158 8.44 -27.00 22.19
CA GLY A 158 8.79 -26.47 23.52
C GLY A 158 10.06 -25.60 23.54
N CYS A 159 10.93 -25.68 22.53
CA CYS A 159 12.11 -24.82 22.48
C CYS A 159 11.75 -23.42 21.96
N PHE A 160 11.53 -22.48 22.86
CA PHE A 160 11.22 -21.08 22.54
C PHE A 160 11.81 -20.07 23.54
N GLU A 161 12.71 -20.53 24.41
CA GLU A 161 13.26 -19.70 25.48
C GLU A 161 14.07 -18.52 24.91
N ILE A 162 13.75 -17.33 25.40
CA ILE A 162 14.48 -16.11 25.12
C ILE A 162 14.81 -15.49 26.48
N ARG A 163 16.08 -15.59 26.89
CA ARG A 163 16.52 -15.12 28.23
C ARG A 163 16.11 -13.68 28.52
N ARG A 164 16.27 -12.78 27.55
CA ARG A 164 15.88 -11.36 27.68
C ARG A 164 14.37 -11.13 27.82
N ALA A 165 13.55 -12.10 27.41
CA ALA A 165 12.10 -12.03 27.60
C ALA A 165 11.68 -12.43 29.02
N GLY A 166 12.57 -13.04 29.81
CA GLY A 166 12.32 -13.41 31.20
C GLY A 166 12.48 -12.24 32.19
N VAL A 167 12.88 -11.05 31.71
CA VAL A 167 13.01 -9.85 32.54
C VAL A 167 11.77 -9.00 32.37
N THR A 168 10.96 -8.90 33.42
CA THR A 168 9.78 -8.04 33.44
C THR A 168 10.22 -6.57 33.59
N PRO A 169 9.93 -5.69 32.62
CA PRO A 169 10.22 -4.27 32.78
C PRO A 169 9.28 -3.62 33.82
N PRO A 170 9.75 -2.63 34.61
CA PRO A 170 8.93 -1.82 35.50
C PRO A 170 7.73 -1.19 34.78
N GLU A 171 6.56 -1.19 35.43
CA GLU A 171 5.33 -0.63 34.84
C GLU A 171 5.48 0.85 34.49
N VAL A 172 6.20 1.62 35.32
CA VAL A 172 6.48 3.04 35.06
C VAL A 172 7.14 3.22 33.68
N LEU A 173 8.13 2.37 33.34
CA LEU A 173 8.81 2.40 32.04
C LEU A 173 7.91 1.98 30.89
N LEU A 174 7.05 0.98 31.13
CA LEU A 174 6.10 0.50 30.14
C LEU A 174 5.11 1.61 29.77
N SER A 175 4.55 2.32 30.75
CA SER A 175 3.61 3.43 30.52
C SER A 175 4.22 4.63 29.80
N MET A 176 5.54 4.74 29.74
CA MET A 176 6.21 5.78 28.94
C MET A 176 6.17 5.54 27.44
N ILE A 177 5.99 4.28 27.02
CA ILE A 177 5.95 3.89 25.61
C ILE A 177 4.49 3.74 25.21
N TRP A 178 4.04 4.54 24.25
CA TRP A 178 2.65 4.67 23.83
C TRP A 178 1.70 4.87 25.03
N PRO A 179 1.80 5.95 25.83
CA PRO A 179 1.00 6.11 27.05
C PRO A 179 -0.50 5.93 26.84
N GLU A 180 -1.01 6.41 25.69
CA GLU A 180 -2.40 6.27 25.25
C GLU A 180 -2.89 4.81 25.14
N LEU A 181 -1.98 3.84 24.97
CA LEU A 181 -2.31 2.42 24.93
C LEU A 181 -2.95 1.94 26.26
N ASP A 182 -2.59 2.54 27.40
CA ASP A 182 -3.10 2.13 28.71
C ASP A 182 -4.62 2.33 28.84
N ARG A 183 -5.18 3.30 28.12
CA ARG A 183 -6.64 3.54 28.07
C ARG A 183 -7.44 2.40 27.47
N TRP A 184 -6.78 1.52 26.70
CA TRP A 184 -7.40 0.37 26.05
C TRP A 184 -7.23 -0.93 26.83
N ARG A 185 -6.52 -0.89 27.96
CA ARG A 185 -6.24 -2.07 28.79
C ARG A 185 -7.55 -2.69 29.28
N GLY A 186 -7.75 -3.96 28.95
CA GLY A 186 -8.93 -4.71 29.38
C GLY A 186 -10.26 -4.28 28.74
N ARG A 187 -10.26 -3.34 27.79
CA ARG A 187 -11.49 -2.83 27.16
C ARG A 187 -12.11 -3.79 26.15
N PHE A 188 -11.30 -4.58 25.45
CA PHE A 188 -11.74 -5.53 24.43
C PHE A 188 -11.57 -6.97 24.91
N GLY A 189 -12.59 -7.80 24.70
CA GLY A 189 -12.56 -9.20 25.09
C GLY A 189 -13.95 -9.84 25.15
N PRO A 190 -14.03 -11.10 25.63
CA PRO A 190 -15.28 -11.86 25.69
C PRO A 190 -16.14 -11.55 26.94
N GLY A 191 -15.67 -10.69 27.86
CA GLY A 191 -16.39 -10.33 29.07
C GLY A 191 -17.63 -9.49 28.81
N THR A 192 -18.58 -9.49 29.74
CA THR A 192 -19.87 -8.76 29.63
C THR A 192 -19.73 -7.25 29.58
N GLU A 193 -18.68 -6.70 30.20
CA GLU A 193 -18.37 -5.26 30.19
C GLU A 193 -17.36 -4.86 29.09
N GLN A 194 -16.91 -5.83 28.28
CA GLN A 194 -15.89 -5.62 27.26
C GLN A 194 -16.53 -5.48 25.88
N GLU A 195 -15.89 -4.69 25.03
CA GLU A 195 -16.28 -4.57 23.64
C GLU A 195 -15.84 -5.81 22.85
N ASN A 196 -16.80 -6.44 22.16
CA ASN A 196 -16.55 -7.60 21.31
C ASN A 196 -15.93 -7.20 19.95
N ASP A 197 -14.67 -6.79 20.00
CA ASP A 197 -13.84 -6.50 18.83
C ASP A 197 -12.55 -7.32 18.85
N LEU A 198 -12.55 -8.43 18.11
CA LEU A 198 -11.41 -9.34 18.01
C LEU A 198 -10.17 -8.68 17.40
N ALA A 199 -10.34 -7.71 16.49
CA ALA A 199 -9.21 -7.04 15.85
C ALA A 199 -8.58 -6.03 16.80
N ALA A 200 -9.39 -5.25 17.52
CA ALA A 200 -8.90 -4.31 18.53
C ALA A 200 -8.23 -5.05 19.69
N MET A 201 -8.84 -6.14 20.18
CA MET A 201 -8.23 -7.02 21.18
C MET A 201 -6.88 -7.58 20.70
N GLY A 202 -6.81 -8.12 19.48
CA GLY A 202 -5.58 -8.66 18.92
C GLY A 202 -4.48 -7.59 18.74
N SER A 203 -4.86 -6.41 18.25
CA SER A 203 -3.93 -5.28 18.04
C SER A 203 -3.39 -4.73 19.35
N THR A 204 -4.26 -4.46 20.34
CA THR A 204 -3.85 -3.92 21.65
C THR A 204 -2.97 -4.91 22.42
N ASN A 205 -3.33 -6.20 22.44
CA ASN A 205 -2.49 -7.24 23.04
C ASN A 205 -1.12 -7.35 22.37
N LEU A 206 -1.07 -7.22 21.03
CA LEU A 206 0.19 -7.16 20.31
C LEU A 206 1.01 -5.94 20.74
N LEU A 207 0.40 -4.76 20.85
CA LEU A 207 1.10 -3.53 21.25
C LEU A 207 1.63 -3.62 22.68
N PHE A 208 0.85 -4.12 23.65
CA PHE A 208 1.37 -4.34 25.02
C PHE A 208 2.59 -5.26 25.03
N TYR A 209 2.55 -6.34 24.25
CA TYR A 209 3.71 -7.21 24.13
C TYR A 209 4.91 -6.55 23.42
N LEU A 210 4.67 -5.75 22.36
CA LEU A 210 5.74 -5.05 21.66
C LEU A 210 6.38 -3.95 22.54
N ARG A 211 5.60 -3.34 23.44
CA ARG A 211 6.06 -2.36 24.43
C ARG A 211 7.12 -2.97 25.35
N GLU A 212 6.89 -4.18 25.86
CA GLU A 212 7.91 -4.93 26.60
C GLU A 212 9.14 -5.24 25.74
N VAL A 213 8.92 -5.62 24.47
CA VAL A 213 10.02 -5.94 23.54
C VAL A 213 10.92 -4.73 23.29
N VAL A 214 10.37 -3.51 23.21
CA VAL A 214 11.18 -2.26 23.08
C VAL A 214 12.19 -2.19 24.23
N LEU A 215 11.74 -2.30 25.48
CA LEU A 215 12.61 -2.17 26.66
C LEU A 215 13.62 -3.34 26.74
N GLN A 216 13.16 -4.57 26.52
CA GLN A 216 14.02 -5.75 26.63
C GLN A 216 15.07 -5.84 25.50
N ASP A 217 14.73 -5.46 24.26
CA ASP A 217 15.67 -5.49 23.14
C ASP A 217 16.59 -4.25 23.15
N SER A 218 16.11 -3.08 23.58
CA SER A 218 16.89 -1.82 23.57
C SER A 218 18.14 -1.91 24.42
N VAL A 219 18.04 -2.43 25.64
CA VAL A 219 19.20 -2.54 26.54
C VAL A 219 20.34 -3.37 25.94
N ILE A 220 20.02 -4.44 25.20
CA ILE A 220 21.05 -5.25 24.54
C ILE A 220 21.63 -4.49 23.33
N LEU A 221 20.80 -3.76 22.61
CA LEU A 221 21.21 -2.99 21.44
C LEU A 221 22.04 -1.75 21.81
N MET A 222 21.74 -1.09 22.94
CA MET A 222 22.48 0.06 23.45
C MET A 222 23.96 -0.25 23.64
N LYS A 223 24.29 -1.41 24.21
CA LYS A 223 25.68 -1.88 24.35
C LYS A 223 26.43 -1.95 23.02
N LYS A 224 25.71 -2.30 21.95
CA LYS A 224 26.31 -2.54 20.64
C LYS A 224 26.37 -1.27 19.78
N TYR A 225 25.44 -0.34 20.01
CA TYR A 225 25.33 0.91 19.28
C TYR A 225 25.20 2.08 20.25
N PRO A 226 26.28 2.41 20.97
CA PRO A 226 26.28 3.52 21.94
C PRO A 226 26.27 4.89 21.26
N GLY A 227 26.19 5.01 19.93
CA GLY A 227 26.15 6.28 19.20
C GLY A 227 24.90 6.45 18.33
N SER A 228 23.91 5.56 18.44
CA SER A 228 22.64 5.78 17.75
C SER A 228 21.94 6.98 18.41
N PRO A 229 21.19 7.81 17.65
CA PRO A 229 20.37 8.90 18.20
C PRO A 229 19.33 8.43 19.23
N GLN A 230 19.25 7.12 19.46
CA GLN A 230 18.39 6.54 20.45
C GLN A 230 18.98 6.52 21.86
N LEU A 231 20.29 6.45 22.14
CA LEU A 231 20.84 6.42 23.54
C LEU A 231 22.39 6.57 23.59
N SER A 232 22.94 7.77 23.35
CA SER A 232 24.38 7.91 23.05
C SER A 232 25.37 8.10 24.21
N ASP A 233 24.94 8.44 25.43
CA ASP A 233 25.88 9.07 26.38
C ASP A 233 26.30 8.20 27.59
N PHE A 234 25.97 6.90 27.66
CA PHE A 234 25.84 6.25 28.98
C PHE A 234 26.52 4.90 29.21
N ILE A 235 27.71 4.60 28.68
CA ILE A 235 28.47 3.46 29.22
C ILE A 235 29.90 3.87 29.58
N VAL A 236 30.11 4.06 30.89
CA VAL A 236 31.43 3.90 31.52
C VAL A 236 31.72 2.40 31.55
N GLU A 237 32.84 2.00 30.96
CA GLU A 237 33.35 0.64 31.04
C GLU A 237 33.71 0.31 32.49
N GLU A 238 33.15 -0.77 33.05
CA GLU A 238 33.94 -1.78 33.76
C GLU A 238 33.13 -3.06 34.03
N GLU A 239 33.85 -4.18 33.89
CA GLU A 239 33.61 -5.56 34.33
C GLU A 239 32.26 -6.26 34.09
N ARG A 240 32.32 -7.35 33.29
CA ARG A 240 31.23 -8.20 32.82
C ARG A 240 30.23 -8.63 33.91
N PRO A 241 29.04 -8.02 33.98
CA PRO A 241 27.91 -8.56 34.73
C PRO A 241 27.11 -9.50 33.81
N SER A 242 26.39 -10.46 34.40
CA SER A 242 25.45 -11.30 33.65
C SER A 242 24.49 -10.44 32.80
N GLN A 243 24.00 -10.95 31.66
CA GLN A 243 23.07 -10.20 30.79
C GLN A 243 21.88 -9.59 31.55
N LEU A 244 21.49 -10.21 32.66
CA LEU A 244 20.47 -9.73 33.60
C LEU A 244 20.93 -8.51 34.42
N ALA A 245 22.14 -8.53 34.98
CA ALA A 245 22.68 -7.41 35.74
C ALA A 245 22.85 -6.15 34.86
N VAL A 246 23.20 -6.32 33.58
CA VAL A 246 23.25 -5.15 32.70
C VAL A 246 21.87 -4.71 32.19
N LEU A 247 20.90 -5.63 32.12
CA LEU A 247 19.49 -5.24 31.95
C LEU A 247 19.07 -4.35 33.12
N VAL A 248 19.30 -4.78 34.36
CA VAL A 248 18.95 -4.05 35.57
C VAL A 248 19.67 -2.69 35.67
N GLN A 249 20.96 -2.61 35.32
CA GLN A 249 21.73 -1.37 35.38
C GLN A 249 21.36 -0.33 34.31
N ALA A 250 21.00 -0.78 33.09
CA ALA A 250 20.67 0.15 32.01
C ALA A 250 19.21 0.63 32.03
N MET A 251 18.33 -0.03 32.79
CA MET A 251 16.91 0.30 32.85
C MET A 251 16.58 1.67 33.48
N PRO A 252 17.23 2.11 34.58
CA PRO A 252 17.07 3.47 35.11
C PRO A 252 17.47 4.55 34.10
N VAL A 253 18.58 4.34 33.38
CA VAL A 253 19.06 5.29 32.35
C VAL A 253 18.06 5.41 31.19
N LEU A 254 17.49 4.27 30.76
CA LEU A 254 16.42 4.27 29.76
C LEU A 254 15.16 4.98 30.27
N ALA A 255 14.87 4.91 31.58
CA ALA A 255 13.79 5.66 32.23
C ALA A 255 13.98 7.17 32.05
N ASP A 256 15.13 7.67 32.45
CA ASP A 256 15.43 9.10 32.40
C ASP A 256 15.39 9.62 30.96
N TYR A 257 15.88 8.81 30.01
CA TYR A 257 15.78 9.15 28.58
C TYR A 257 14.33 9.23 28.10
N LEU A 258 13.51 8.22 28.39
CA LEU A 258 12.09 8.22 28.01
C LEU A 258 11.36 9.40 28.66
N GLN A 259 11.67 9.75 29.91
CA GLN A 259 11.14 10.95 30.59
C GLN A 259 11.54 12.22 29.87
N SER A 260 12.80 12.33 29.43
CA SER A 260 13.25 13.49 28.66
C SER A 260 12.55 13.63 27.30
N VAL A 261 12.22 12.50 26.66
CA VAL A 261 11.49 12.47 25.39
C VAL A 261 10.04 12.90 25.63
N ASP A 262 9.42 12.38 26.67
CA ASP A 262 8.04 12.70 27.04
C ASP A 262 7.88 14.20 27.34
N ALA A 263 8.78 14.77 28.17
CA ALA A 263 8.81 16.21 28.44
C ALA A 263 8.97 17.06 27.17
N ARG A 264 9.80 16.62 26.21
CA ARG A 264 9.96 17.29 24.91
C ARG A 264 8.69 17.20 24.06
N ASN A 265 8.00 16.07 24.09
CA ASN A 265 6.74 15.88 23.38
C ASN A 265 5.62 16.75 23.99
N GLU A 266 5.51 16.78 25.31
CA GLU A 266 4.56 17.65 26.02
C GLU A 266 4.79 19.12 25.68
N ALA A 267 6.05 19.58 25.72
CA ALA A 267 6.41 20.94 25.34
C ALA A 267 5.99 21.27 23.89
N ARG A 268 6.25 20.36 22.93
CA ARG A 268 5.83 20.53 21.53
C ARG A 268 4.31 20.58 21.40
N THR A 269 3.56 19.73 22.10
CA THR A 269 2.09 19.77 22.05
C THR A 269 1.53 21.06 22.63
N SER A 270 2.12 21.58 23.70
CA SER A 270 1.75 22.87 24.28
C SER A 270 2.01 24.02 23.31
N GLN A 271 3.17 24.04 22.64
CA GLN A 271 3.47 25.04 21.61
C GLN A 271 2.46 25.02 20.47
N LEU A 272 2.14 23.83 19.93
CA LEU A 272 1.14 23.70 18.85
C LEU A 272 -0.24 24.17 19.30
N ARG A 273 -0.64 23.92 20.56
CA ARG A 273 -1.89 24.45 21.11
C ARG A 273 -1.87 25.98 21.18
N THR A 274 -0.78 26.58 21.66
CA THR A 274 -0.67 28.05 21.72
C THR A 274 -0.75 28.67 20.33
N GLU A 275 -0.01 28.12 19.37
CA GLU A 275 0.00 28.60 17.98
C GLU A 275 -1.38 28.47 17.33
N LEU A 276 -2.09 27.35 17.55
CA LEU A 276 -3.46 27.16 17.07
C LEU A 276 -4.43 28.17 17.70
N THR A 277 -4.28 28.44 19.01
CA THR A 277 -5.12 29.41 19.73
C THR A 277 -4.87 30.83 19.22
N GLU A 278 -3.63 31.18 18.91
CA GLU A 278 -3.27 32.48 18.36
C GLU A 278 -3.75 32.64 16.91
N GLN A 279 -3.69 31.58 16.10
CA GLN A 279 -4.30 31.57 14.76
C GLN A 279 -5.82 31.78 14.84
N LEU A 280 -6.51 31.11 15.77
CA LEU A 280 -7.94 31.31 15.99
C LEU A 280 -8.26 32.76 16.35
N ARG A 281 -7.55 33.32 17.33
CA ARG A 281 -7.70 34.73 17.73
C ARG A 281 -7.48 35.70 16.55
N ALA A 282 -6.43 35.47 15.77
CA ALA A 282 -6.14 36.29 14.59
C ALA A 282 -7.21 36.15 13.49
N THR A 283 -7.83 34.98 13.33
CA THR A 283 -8.96 34.80 12.42
C THR A 283 -10.23 35.50 12.91
N GLU A 284 -10.51 35.46 14.21
CA GLU A 284 -11.63 36.18 14.82
C GLU A 284 -11.50 37.69 14.68
N GLU A 285 -10.31 38.25 14.91
CA GLU A 285 -10.03 39.67 14.69
C GLU A 285 -10.22 40.09 13.23
N ARG A 286 -9.74 39.28 12.28
CA ARG A 286 -9.97 39.54 10.83
C ARG A 286 -11.45 39.51 10.47
N LEU A 287 -12.22 38.58 11.04
CA LEU A 287 -13.67 38.50 10.84
C LEU A 287 -14.39 39.73 11.43
N ALA A 288 -13.99 40.18 12.62
CA ALA A 288 -14.56 41.38 13.26
C ALA A 288 -14.26 42.65 12.44
N VAL A 289 -13.04 42.80 11.93
CA VAL A 289 -12.67 43.91 11.04
C VAL A 289 -13.47 43.85 9.74
N ALA A 290 -13.59 42.67 9.11
CA ALA A 290 -14.39 42.50 7.90
C ALA A 290 -15.87 42.86 8.12
N GLN A 291 -16.47 42.43 9.24
CA GLN A 291 -17.83 42.79 9.63
C GLN A 291 -17.99 44.30 9.82
N SER A 292 -17.05 44.95 10.52
CA SER A 292 -17.10 46.41 10.71
C SER A 292 -16.98 47.18 9.39
N SER A 293 -16.18 46.68 8.44
CA SER A 293 -16.05 47.28 7.10
C SER A 293 -17.31 47.13 6.25
N LEU A 294 -18.06 46.03 6.41
CA LEU A 294 -19.37 45.83 5.77
C LEU A 294 -20.42 46.80 6.32
N PHE A 295 -20.39 47.08 7.63
CA PHE A 295 -21.28 48.05 8.27
C PHE A 295 -20.92 49.51 7.92
N SER A 296 -19.63 49.85 7.76
CA SER A 296 -19.20 51.21 7.40
C SER A 296 -19.38 51.54 5.92
N SER A 297 -19.41 50.53 5.04
CA SER A 297 -19.48 50.71 3.58
C SER A 297 -20.92 50.79 3.03
N GLY A 298 -21.93 50.91 3.90
CA GLY A 298 -23.31 51.17 3.47
C GLY A 298 -23.90 50.07 2.57
N PHE A 299 -23.59 48.79 2.83
CA PHE A 299 -24.15 47.70 2.04
C PHE A 299 -25.58 47.40 2.48
N ASN A 300 -26.56 47.90 1.73
CA ASN A 300 -27.96 47.52 1.87
C ASN A 300 -28.18 46.11 1.32
N LEU A 301 -28.34 45.12 2.20
CA LEU A 301 -28.87 43.81 1.83
C LEU A 301 -30.40 43.90 1.79
N GLN A 302 -30.97 44.04 0.60
CA GLN A 302 -32.41 43.96 0.39
C GLN A 302 -32.86 42.49 0.51
N LEU A 303 -33.39 42.14 1.67
CA LEU A 303 -34.08 40.87 1.90
C LEU A 303 -35.54 41.03 1.45
N ALA A 304 -35.88 40.45 0.29
CA ALA A 304 -37.28 40.33 -0.12
C ALA A 304 -37.98 39.28 0.74
N ALA A 305 -38.87 39.74 1.62
CA ALA A 305 -39.76 38.90 2.40
C ALA A 305 -40.92 38.39 1.52
N ALA A 306 -41.04 37.08 1.39
CA ALA A 306 -42.31 36.41 1.11
C ALA A 306 -42.71 35.63 2.36
N THR A 307 -43.79 36.05 3.01
CA THR A 307 -44.47 35.40 4.15
C THR A 307 -45.64 34.53 3.64
N PRO A 308 -46.30 33.68 4.46
CA PRO A 308 -45.81 32.82 5.54
C PRO A 308 -46.38 31.35 5.49
N THR A 309 -45.60 30.38 6.01
CA THR A 309 -45.91 29.10 6.73
C THR A 309 -47.22 28.28 6.52
N PRO A 310 -47.19 26.92 6.63
CA PRO A 310 -47.08 26.28 7.97
C PRO A 310 -46.23 25.00 8.09
N ALA A 311 -45.68 24.87 9.31
CA ALA A 311 -45.42 23.67 10.11
C ALA A 311 -44.64 22.46 9.55
N THR A 312 -43.41 22.34 10.06
CA THR A 312 -42.87 21.18 10.79
C THR A 312 -43.21 19.77 10.29
N THR A 313 -42.23 19.05 9.74
CA THR A 313 -41.62 17.87 10.37
C THR A 313 -40.54 17.22 9.48
N ALA A 314 -39.41 16.91 10.13
CA ALA A 314 -38.58 15.72 9.98
C ALA A 314 -38.03 15.26 8.60
N ALA A 315 -36.72 15.00 8.67
CA ALA A 315 -36.04 13.82 8.13
C ALA A 315 -35.68 13.74 6.63
N VAL A 316 -34.41 13.37 6.47
CA VAL A 316 -33.74 12.89 5.28
C VAL A 316 -34.25 11.50 4.89
N ALA A 317 -34.58 11.29 3.61
CA ALA A 317 -34.47 10.02 2.87
C ALA A 317 -34.47 10.36 1.37
N VAL A 318 -33.34 10.25 0.65
CA VAL A 318 -32.86 9.06 -0.12
C VAL A 318 -33.74 8.73 -1.35
N ASP A 319 -33.19 9.16 -2.49
CA ASP A 319 -33.06 8.45 -3.77
C ASP A 319 -34.27 8.12 -4.67
N ALA A 320 -33.91 8.07 -5.96
CA ALA A 320 -34.42 7.21 -7.02
C ALA A 320 -35.48 7.72 -8.04
N VAL A 321 -34.95 7.92 -9.25
CA VAL A 321 -35.30 7.27 -10.53
C VAL A 321 -36.63 7.61 -11.24
N GLY A 322 -36.46 7.90 -12.55
CA GLY A 322 -37.41 7.57 -13.63
C GLY A 322 -38.01 8.80 -14.30
N GLN A 323 -37.59 9.16 -15.53
CA GLN A 323 -38.24 8.78 -16.81
C GLN A 323 -39.68 9.35 -16.93
N VAL A 324 -40.13 10.09 -17.94
CA VAL A 324 -40.00 9.99 -19.42
C VAL A 324 -40.37 11.36 -20.04
N GLU A 325 -39.77 11.65 -21.20
CA GLU A 325 -40.15 12.54 -22.34
C GLU A 325 -41.68 12.56 -22.71
N PRO A 326 -42.21 13.30 -23.72
CA PRO A 326 -41.53 13.90 -24.90
C PRO A 326 -42.00 15.27 -25.44
N GLY A 327 -41.12 15.84 -26.29
CA GLY A 327 -41.46 16.44 -27.59
C GLY A 327 -41.80 17.94 -27.58
N ASP A 328 -41.54 18.73 -28.63
CA ASP A 328 -40.96 18.50 -29.96
C ASP A 328 -40.71 19.89 -30.61
N GLY A 329 -39.87 19.95 -31.65
CA GLY A 329 -39.91 20.98 -32.71
C GLY A 329 -38.99 22.21 -32.53
N SER A 330 -37.71 22.21 -32.94
CA SER A 330 -37.15 22.34 -34.31
C SER A 330 -37.08 23.74 -34.94
N ARG A 331 -35.88 23.99 -35.52
CA ARG A 331 -35.47 24.87 -36.64
C ARG A 331 -35.19 26.36 -36.37
N SER A 332 -34.21 27.04 -36.99
CA SER A 332 -32.95 26.74 -37.70
C SER A 332 -32.45 28.06 -38.35
N VAL A 333 -31.12 28.29 -38.39
CA VAL A 333 -30.33 29.02 -39.43
C VAL A 333 -30.40 30.56 -39.43
N SER A 334 -29.29 31.26 -39.08
CA SER A 334 -28.20 31.83 -39.94
C SER A 334 -28.65 33.11 -40.67
N THR A 335 -27.90 34.21 -40.87
CA THR A 335 -26.48 34.54 -41.09
C THR A 335 -26.43 36.07 -41.27
N GLN A 336 -25.30 36.77 -41.03
CA GLN A 336 -24.79 37.79 -41.97
C GLN A 336 -23.37 38.33 -41.61
N SER A 337 -22.41 37.97 -42.48
CA SER A 337 -21.30 38.72 -43.12
C SER A 337 -21.03 40.17 -42.69
N SER A 338 -19.80 40.63 -42.36
CA SER A 338 -18.48 40.68 -43.05
C SER A 338 -18.23 41.96 -43.86
N ILE A 339 -17.20 42.75 -43.50
CA ILE A 339 -16.48 43.68 -44.40
C ILE A 339 -14.98 43.59 -44.09
N ILE A 340 -14.18 43.49 -45.15
CA ILE A 340 -12.72 43.38 -45.22
C ILE A 340 -12.15 44.76 -45.60
N ASP A 341 -11.00 45.16 -45.05
CA ASP A 341 -10.06 46.04 -45.76
C ASP A 341 -8.61 45.71 -45.40
N SER A 342 -7.72 45.82 -46.39
CA SER A 342 -6.40 45.18 -46.44
C SER A 342 -5.26 46.20 -46.40
N ARG A 343 -4.23 45.99 -45.56
CA ARG A 343 -2.87 46.51 -45.85
C ARG A 343 -1.77 45.71 -45.16
N ALA A 344 -0.75 45.35 -45.94
CA ALA A 344 0.31 44.41 -45.61
C ALA A 344 1.48 45.03 -44.82
N THR A 345 1.96 44.31 -43.79
CA THR A 345 3.36 44.34 -43.31
C THR A 345 3.65 43.01 -42.59
N SER A 346 4.83 42.43 -42.82
CA SER A 346 5.21 41.02 -42.52
C SER A 346 5.63 40.79 -41.04
N PRO A 347 6.03 39.57 -40.62
CA PRO A 347 5.22 38.56 -39.92
C PRO A 347 5.63 38.39 -38.44
N ARG A 348 4.68 38.10 -37.54
CA ARG A 348 5.01 37.67 -36.18
C ARG A 348 3.99 36.70 -35.59
N ALA A 349 4.51 35.53 -35.19
CA ALA A 349 3.93 34.51 -34.33
C ALA A 349 2.57 33.94 -34.78
N THR A 350 2.62 32.78 -35.44
CA THR A 350 1.48 31.85 -35.54
C THR A 350 1.05 31.43 -34.14
N ASP A 351 -0.07 31.98 -33.69
CA ASP A 351 -0.87 31.41 -32.61
C ASP A 351 -1.22 29.97 -32.99
N THR A 352 -0.57 29.05 -32.29
CA THR A 352 -0.91 27.64 -32.38
C THR A 352 -2.26 27.50 -31.69
N ILE A 353 -3.32 27.33 -32.48
CA ILE A 353 -4.64 26.93 -31.98
C ILE A 353 -4.43 25.66 -31.16
N ILE A 354 -4.46 25.78 -29.83
CA ILE A 354 -4.48 24.65 -28.92
C ILE A 354 -5.87 24.02 -29.06
N VAL A 355 -6.00 23.11 -30.02
CA VAL A 355 -7.11 22.16 -30.06
C VAL A 355 -7.00 21.33 -28.78
N LYS A 356 -7.93 21.55 -27.84
CA LYS A 356 -8.04 20.68 -26.66
C LYS A 356 -8.15 19.23 -27.16
N PRO A 357 -7.27 18.30 -26.73
CA PRO A 357 -7.31 16.94 -27.22
C PRO A 357 -8.61 16.28 -26.76
N GLU A 358 -9.37 15.77 -27.73
CA GLU A 358 -10.62 15.03 -27.52
C GLU A 358 -10.42 13.94 -26.45
N PRO A 359 -11.31 13.85 -25.45
CA PRO A 359 -11.20 12.83 -24.41
C PRO A 359 -11.30 11.43 -25.03
N PRO A 360 -10.50 10.45 -24.57
CA PRO A 360 -10.53 9.13 -25.16
C PRO A 360 -11.86 8.43 -24.91
N PRO A 361 -12.36 7.63 -25.87
CA PRO A 361 -13.57 6.84 -25.67
C PRO A 361 -13.37 5.81 -24.56
N GLN A 362 -14.43 5.54 -23.79
CA GLN A 362 -14.43 4.50 -22.76
C GLN A 362 -14.59 3.11 -23.37
N TYR A 363 -13.60 2.69 -24.15
CA TYR A 363 -13.63 1.39 -24.83
C TYR A 363 -13.22 0.24 -23.90
N GLN A 364 -13.91 -0.89 -23.99
CA GLN A 364 -13.63 -2.12 -23.25
C GLN A 364 -13.35 -3.25 -24.24
N MET A 365 -12.18 -3.89 -24.13
CA MET A 365 -11.83 -4.99 -25.02
C MET A 365 -12.74 -6.21 -24.77
N CYS A 366 -13.19 -6.85 -25.85
CA CYS A 366 -14.21 -7.89 -25.81
C CYS A 366 -13.70 -9.16 -25.12
N ARG A 367 -14.25 -9.54 -23.96
CA ARG A 367 -13.80 -10.71 -23.17
C ARG A 367 -14.17 -12.06 -23.77
N ALA A 368 -15.11 -12.09 -24.71
CA ALA A 368 -15.61 -13.31 -25.35
C ALA A 368 -14.71 -13.84 -26.49
N VAL A 369 -13.67 -13.10 -26.86
CA VAL A 369 -12.72 -13.52 -27.92
C VAL A 369 -11.86 -14.69 -27.44
N LYS A 370 -11.92 -15.80 -28.17
CA LYS A 370 -11.25 -17.08 -27.85
C LYS A 370 -10.20 -17.53 -28.87
N THR A 371 -10.14 -16.90 -30.04
CA THR A 371 -9.22 -17.25 -31.13
C THR A 371 -8.26 -16.11 -31.45
N VAL A 372 -7.09 -16.45 -31.99
CA VAL A 372 -6.10 -15.48 -32.48
C VAL A 372 -6.71 -14.63 -33.59
N GLU A 373 -7.50 -15.24 -34.48
CA GLU A 373 -8.18 -14.52 -35.57
C GLU A 373 -9.15 -13.47 -35.06
N ALA A 374 -10.06 -13.82 -34.14
CA ALA A 374 -11.01 -12.85 -33.59
C ALA A 374 -10.31 -11.75 -32.77
N LEU A 375 -9.16 -12.06 -32.15
CA LEU A 375 -8.33 -11.06 -31.50
C LEU A 375 -7.67 -10.12 -32.50
N TRP A 376 -7.19 -10.65 -33.63
CA TRP A 376 -6.62 -9.85 -34.71
C TRP A 376 -7.67 -8.92 -35.31
N SER A 377 -8.89 -9.41 -35.57
CA SER A 377 -10.00 -8.58 -36.06
C SER A 377 -10.36 -7.45 -35.10
N GLU A 378 -10.45 -7.71 -33.78
CA GLU A 378 -10.65 -6.66 -32.78
C GLU A 378 -9.51 -5.63 -32.79
N TRP A 379 -8.28 -6.08 -33.08
CA TRP A 379 -7.10 -5.23 -33.11
C TRP A 379 -7.03 -4.32 -34.34
N THR A 380 -7.34 -4.84 -35.53
CA THR A 380 -7.17 -4.13 -36.81
C THR A 380 -8.45 -3.47 -37.32
N ASN A 381 -9.59 -4.14 -37.20
CA ASN A 381 -10.86 -3.72 -37.81
C ASN A 381 -11.88 -3.25 -36.76
N GLY A 382 -11.66 -3.60 -35.49
CA GLY A 382 -12.62 -3.41 -34.42
C GLY A 382 -13.60 -4.58 -34.30
N LEU A 383 -14.43 -4.55 -33.26
CA LEU A 383 -15.38 -5.63 -32.97
C LEU A 383 -16.68 -5.05 -32.40
N ARG A 384 -17.83 -5.59 -32.82
CA ARG A 384 -19.18 -5.18 -32.38
C ARG A 384 -19.47 -3.68 -32.56
N GLY A 385 -19.05 -3.11 -33.68
CA GLY A 385 -19.21 -1.66 -33.97
C GLY A 385 -18.32 -0.74 -33.13
N GLY A 386 -17.42 -1.30 -32.30
CA GLY A 386 -16.39 -0.55 -31.58
C GLY A 386 -15.13 -0.31 -32.42
N PRO A 387 -14.31 0.70 -32.06
CA PRO A 387 -13.10 1.05 -32.80
C PRO A 387 -12.04 -0.07 -32.76
N ALA A 388 -11.16 -0.08 -33.76
CA ALA A 388 -9.98 -0.93 -33.76
C ALA A 388 -9.04 -0.53 -32.61
N VAL A 389 -8.45 -1.51 -31.93
CA VAL A 389 -7.52 -1.24 -30.83
C VAL A 389 -6.25 -0.53 -31.32
N ALA A 390 -5.81 -0.82 -32.55
CA ALA A 390 -4.71 -0.11 -33.18
C ALA A 390 -4.99 1.40 -33.37
N ASP A 391 -6.24 1.76 -33.72
CA ASP A 391 -6.65 3.15 -33.88
C ASP A 391 -6.67 3.88 -32.53
N LEU A 392 -7.14 3.19 -31.48
CA LEU A 392 -7.12 3.71 -30.12
C LEU A 392 -5.70 4.02 -29.65
N ASP A 393 -4.76 3.12 -29.92
CA ASP A 393 -3.34 3.30 -29.60
C ASP A 393 -2.71 4.43 -30.42
N SER A 394 -3.07 4.58 -31.69
CA SER A 394 -2.56 5.64 -32.57
C SER A 394 -3.02 7.03 -32.11
N ARG A 395 -4.32 7.17 -31.80
CA ARG A 395 -4.94 8.47 -31.47
C ARG A 395 -4.71 8.91 -30.03
N TRP A 396 -4.73 7.98 -29.06
CA TRP A 396 -4.68 8.31 -27.63
C TRP A 396 -3.54 7.62 -26.86
N GLY A 397 -2.75 6.76 -27.49
CA GLY A 397 -1.65 6.05 -26.85
C GLY A 397 -2.12 5.25 -25.63
N SER A 398 -1.48 5.44 -24.48
CA SER A 398 -1.91 4.77 -23.24
C SER A 398 -3.12 5.42 -22.55
N ARG A 399 -3.52 6.64 -22.96
CA ARG A 399 -4.54 7.44 -22.27
C ARG A 399 -5.92 6.79 -22.33
N TRP A 400 -6.28 6.14 -23.43
CA TRP A 400 -7.59 5.48 -23.56
C TRP A 400 -7.78 4.36 -22.54
N ARG A 401 -6.71 3.82 -21.97
CA ARG A 401 -6.73 2.74 -20.97
C ARG A 401 -6.13 3.13 -19.61
N ALA A 402 -5.78 4.41 -19.42
CA ALA A 402 -5.25 4.91 -18.16
C ALA A 402 -6.29 4.81 -17.03
N GLY A 403 -5.83 4.54 -15.81
CA GLY A 403 -6.70 4.40 -14.62
C GLY A 403 -7.55 3.12 -14.55
N ARG A 404 -7.60 2.31 -15.63
CA ARG A 404 -8.41 1.08 -15.70
C ARG A 404 -7.55 -0.18 -15.66
N GLN A 405 -7.28 -0.66 -14.45
CA GLN A 405 -6.33 -1.76 -14.21
C GLN A 405 -6.65 -3.05 -14.97
N ASN A 406 -7.94 -3.38 -15.13
CA ASN A 406 -8.38 -4.54 -15.91
C ASN A 406 -8.03 -4.39 -17.40
N GLU A 407 -8.27 -3.22 -18.01
CA GLU A 407 -7.91 -2.98 -19.41
C GLU A 407 -6.40 -2.96 -19.63
N LEU A 408 -5.63 -2.40 -18.69
CA LEU A 408 -4.16 -2.43 -18.76
C LEU A 408 -3.61 -3.86 -18.79
N GLN A 409 -4.14 -4.73 -17.92
CA GLN A 409 -3.72 -6.13 -17.84
C GLN A 409 -4.10 -6.91 -19.10
N TRP A 410 -5.35 -6.74 -19.55
CA TRP A 410 -5.88 -7.43 -20.72
C TRP A 410 -5.21 -7.00 -22.01
N TYR A 411 -5.05 -5.70 -22.22
CA TYR A 411 -4.27 -5.16 -23.34
C TYR A 411 -2.86 -5.74 -23.34
N SER A 412 -2.17 -5.71 -22.19
CA SER A 412 -0.79 -6.18 -22.11
C SER A 412 -0.67 -7.67 -22.40
N LEU A 413 -1.72 -8.45 -22.16
CA LEU A 413 -1.73 -9.90 -22.40
C LEU A 413 -1.97 -10.20 -23.87
N ARG A 414 -2.98 -9.56 -24.46
CA ARG A 414 -3.32 -9.68 -25.88
C ARG A 414 -2.25 -9.13 -26.81
N LEU A 415 -1.56 -8.07 -26.41
CA LEU A 415 -0.45 -7.50 -27.17
C LEU A 415 0.69 -8.50 -27.39
N GLU A 416 0.84 -9.54 -26.56
CA GLU A 416 1.85 -10.58 -26.81
C GLU A 416 1.54 -11.39 -28.06
N VAL A 417 0.26 -11.65 -28.36
CA VAL A 417 -0.16 -12.35 -29.59
C VAL A 417 0.10 -11.47 -30.81
N ILE A 418 -0.28 -10.18 -30.74
CA ILE A 418 -0.03 -9.20 -31.81
C ILE A 418 1.46 -9.10 -32.13
N ARG A 419 2.32 -9.08 -31.10
CA ARG A 419 3.79 -9.09 -31.30
C ARG A 419 4.27 -10.37 -31.95
N GLU A 420 3.71 -11.53 -31.58
CA GLU A 420 4.10 -12.79 -32.20
C GLU A 420 3.69 -12.85 -33.66
N ILE A 421 2.48 -12.38 -34.02
CA ILE A 421 2.04 -12.26 -35.42
C ILE A 421 3.03 -11.42 -36.22
N ARG A 422 3.38 -10.22 -35.73
CA ARG A 422 4.36 -9.34 -36.39
C ARG A 422 5.75 -9.97 -36.50
N LYS A 423 6.17 -10.73 -35.48
CA LYS A 423 7.44 -11.47 -35.48
C LYS A 423 7.44 -12.59 -36.52
N VAL A 424 6.35 -13.35 -36.62
CA VAL A 424 6.16 -14.42 -37.61
C VAL A 424 6.13 -13.83 -39.02
N ALA A 425 5.40 -12.73 -39.24
CA ALA A 425 5.35 -12.00 -40.50
C ALA A 425 6.75 -11.58 -40.95
N LYS A 426 7.54 -10.98 -40.04
CA LYS A 426 8.92 -10.57 -40.32
C LYS A 426 9.84 -11.77 -40.60
N ALA A 427 9.70 -12.86 -39.85
CA ALA A 427 10.54 -14.04 -40.01
C ALA A 427 10.29 -14.77 -41.33
N HIS A 428 9.02 -14.87 -41.76
CA HIS A 428 8.60 -15.58 -42.97
C HIS A 428 8.45 -14.66 -44.19
N ARG A 429 8.70 -13.36 -44.03
CA ARG A 429 8.52 -12.32 -45.07
C ARG A 429 7.14 -12.38 -45.73
N CYS A 430 6.10 -12.57 -44.92
CA CYS A 430 4.71 -12.60 -45.35
C CYS A 430 3.91 -11.44 -44.74
N SER A 431 2.66 -11.25 -45.18
CA SER A 431 1.76 -10.25 -44.59
C SER A 431 1.41 -10.57 -43.13
N GLU A 432 1.01 -9.55 -42.37
CA GLU A 432 0.56 -9.74 -40.98
C GLU A 432 -0.69 -10.63 -40.93
N GLU A 433 -1.56 -10.56 -41.94
CA GLU A 433 -2.73 -11.42 -42.11
C GLU A 433 -2.33 -12.89 -42.34
N ALA A 434 -1.35 -13.16 -43.20
CA ALA A 434 -0.85 -14.51 -43.43
C ALA A 434 -0.19 -15.09 -42.17
N ALA A 435 0.59 -14.27 -41.46
CA ALA A 435 1.20 -14.65 -40.19
C ALA A 435 0.16 -14.89 -39.09
N MET A 436 -0.95 -14.14 -39.08
CA MET A 436 -2.06 -14.36 -38.18
C MET A 436 -2.65 -15.75 -38.36
N HIS A 437 -2.91 -16.18 -39.60
CA HIS A 437 -3.42 -17.53 -39.87
C HIS A 437 -2.45 -18.61 -39.39
N VAL A 438 -1.15 -18.41 -39.52
CA VAL A 438 -0.12 -19.34 -38.99
C VAL A 438 -0.20 -19.45 -37.46
N VAL A 439 -0.28 -18.32 -36.75
CA VAL A 439 -0.39 -18.30 -35.28
C VAL A 439 -1.74 -18.86 -34.81
N ASN A 440 -2.82 -18.63 -35.56
CA ASN A 440 -4.14 -19.20 -35.28
C ASN A 440 -4.16 -20.72 -35.47
N LEU A 441 -3.52 -21.23 -36.53
CA LEU A 441 -3.37 -22.67 -36.75
C LEU A 441 -2.53 -23.31 -35.64
N GLN A 442 -1.46 -22.66 -35.19
CA GLN A 442 -0.67 -23.12 -34.05
C GLN A 442 -1.52 -23.20 -32.78
N GLN A 443 -2.39 -22.22 -32.53
CA GLN A 443 -3.32 -22.26 -31.39
C GLN A 443 -4.24 -23.48 -31.47
N GLN A 444 -4.81 -23.75 -32.65
CA GLN A 444 -5.73 -24.88 -32.87
C GLN A 444 -5.03 -26.22 -32.73
N GLN A 445 -3.84 -26.38 -33.32
CA GLN A 445 -3.04 -27.62 -33.26
C GLN A 445 -2.56 -27.96 -31.83
N THR A 446 -2.34 -26.94 -31.01
CA THR A 446 -1.94 -27.12 -29.60
C THR A 446 -3.13 -27.22 -28.66
N GLU A 447 -4.36 -27.15 -29.18
CA GLU A 447 -5.64 -27.14 -28.45
C GLU A 447 -5.63 -26.20 -27.23
N CYS A 448 -4.86 -25.11 -27.30
CA CYS A 448 -4.66 -24.22 -26.16
C CYS A 448 -5.63 -23.03 -26.19
N SER A 449 -6.11 -22.63 -25.02
CA SER A 449 -6.93 -21.41 -24.92
C SER A 449 -6.11 -20.17 -25.28
N LEU A 450 -6.75 -19.14 -25.82
CA LEU A 450 -6.07 -17.89 -26.17
C LEU A 450 -5.35 -17.26 -24.96
N ASP A 451 -5.94 -17.37 -23.76
CA ASP A 451 -5.31 -16.91 -22.53
C ASP A 451 -4.04 -17.71 -22.19
N LEU A 452 -4.06 -19.03 -22.38
CA LEU A 452 -2.89 -19.88 -22.19
C LEU A 452 -1.79 -19.54 -23.20
N LEU A 453 -2.14 -19.35 -24.47
CA LEU A 453 -1.21 -18.91 -25.52
C LEU A 453 -0.55 -17.57 -25.16
N CYS A 454 -1.34 -16.57 -24.74
CA CYS A 454 -0.81 -15.27 -24.32
C CYS A 454 0.18 -15.39 -23.15
N LYS A 455 -0.11 -16.24 -22.17
CA LYS A 455 0.75 -16.50 -21.01
C LYS A 455 2.07 -17.17 -21.42
N GLN A 456 2.01 -18.15 -22.33
CA GLN A 456 3.18 -18.82 -22.88
C GLN A 456 4.09 -17.85 -23.67
N LEU A 457 3.52 -17.06 -24.57
CA LEU A 457 4.27 -16.04 -25.33
C LEU A 457 4.96 -15.02 -24.41
N ARG A 458 4.26 -14.56 -23.37
CA ARG A 458 4.83 -13.67 -22.35
C ARG A 458 6.01 -14.32 -21.60
N ALA A 459 5.90 -15.59 -21.24
CA ALA A 459 6.95 -16.32 -20.55
C ALA A 459 8.18 -16.48 -21.45
N ASN A 460 7.99 -16.88 -22.70
CA ASN A 460 9.05 -17.05 -23.70
C ASN A 460 9.81 -15.74 -23.96
N ARG A 461 9.09 -14.62 -24.11
CA ARG A 461 9.71 -13.31 -24.28
C ARG A 461 10.55 -12.89 -23.08
N LYS A 462 10.07 -13.13 -21.86
CA LYS A 462 10.85 -12.86 -20.64
C LYS A 462 12.12 -13.71 -20.56
N ALA A 463 12.04 -14.97 -20.97
CA ALA A 463 13.20 -15.86 -21.03
C ALA A 463 14.25 -15.37 -22.05
N GLN A 464 13.82 -14.91 -23.23
CA GLN A 464 14.72 -14.36 -24.26
C GLN A 464 15.39 -13.04 -23.82
N ILE A 465 14.65 -12.11 -23.20
CA ILE A 465 15.24 -10.87 -22.65
C ILE A 465 16.25 -11.17 -21.53
N GLY A 466 16.01 -12.21 -20.73
CA GLY A 466 16.92 -12.65 -19.69
C GLY A 466 18.22 -13.29 -20.21
N ARG A 467 18.18 -13.92 -21.40
CA ARG A 467 19.37 -14.48 -22.06
C ARG A 467 20.23 -13.44 -22.76
N SER A 468 19.63 -12.38 -23.31
CA SER A 468 20.37 -11.28 -23.97
C SER A 468 21.04 -10.28 -23.02
N LYS A 469 20.82 -10.41 -21.70
CA LYS A 469 21.42 -9.58 -20.64
C LYS A 469 22.51 -10.29 -19.83
N LYS A 470 22.85 -11.51 -20.23
CA LYS A 470 24.08 -12.20 -19.87
C LYS A 470 25.01 -12.10 -21.07
#